data_AF-A0A7D5YBI2-F1
#
_entry.id   AF-A0A7D5YBI2-F1
#
_cell.length_a   1.000
_cell.length_b   1.000
_cell.length_c   1.000
_cell.angle_alpha   90.00
_cell.angle_beta   90.00
_cell.angle_gamma   90.00
#
_symmetry.space_group_name_H-M   'P 1'
#
loop_
_entity.id
_entity.type
_entity.pdbx_description
1 polymer ?
#
loop_
_entity_poly.entity_id
_entity_poly.type
_entity_poly.pdbx_seq_one_letter_code
_entity_poly.pdbx_strand_id
1 'polypeptide(L)'
;MFLETAAFARQLRIIHSEPDGIFSPGILFQPGYTLYPFDTKFSTWAANEGLRFYEAWPGLVFDSLAMGFDRSSQPLYSGRLAQSLEGAGKRRLFVIGNWFKQRLLYPVHVWGMSVLRRIPQDGTFHQEGPIHRLAKRRPRFIASFDLSAATDRWPVPVIYELMACLFGQTMASCIVNGALALNSCSLKSVTGRHDEVVFVAGQPLGYYGSWALFALSHHAIVWLAALRAYPHQTRPFLDYALLGDDIVIADRSVAKEYRSLLDALQVDISDAKSIVSETGCLEFAKRFWVKIMSKDLSPVSAKAVLESYFLVGTQQLAYKYKLSPKTCLRLNKAGYRVLGQMDTKALSRRFSRIQALSSKLLVGPDRLPLEWWIGRGLPLSPYLRGVLIARIRDGMKLKQLTPPPLEMFLCGEPEAHIAENTAYRHWMNNGVSTWYGLTSFLVVPLPT
;
A
#
# COMPACT_ATOMS: atom_id res chain seq x y z
N MET A 1 -7.99 4.37 -25.50
CA MET A 1 -7.54 5.77 -25.37
C MET A 1 -8.66 6.73 -25.74
N PHE A 2 -9.23 6.68 -26.96
CA PHE A 2 -10.34 7.58 -27.36
C PHE A 2 -11.57 7.58 -26.43
N LEU A 3 -12.01 6.40 -25.95
CA LEU A 3 -13.10 6.30 -24.97
C LEU A 3 -12.76 6.96 -23.62
N GLU A 4 -11.52 6.81 -23.15
CA GLU A 4 -11.05 7.45 -21.90
C GLU A 4 -10.97 8.97 -22.05
N THR A 5 -10.56 9.46 -23.22
CA THR A 5 -10.52 10.89 -23.54
C THR A 5 -11.94 11.47 -23.58
N ALA A 6 -12.86 10.81 -24.28
CA ALA A 6 -14.26 11.22 -24.37
C ALA A 6 -14.97 11.17 -23.00
N ALA A 7 -14.71 10.14 -22.19
CA ALA A 7 -15.26 10.03 -20.84
C ALA A 7 -14.73 11.11 -19.89
N PHE A 8 -13.46 11.49 -20.01
CA PHE A 8 -12.90 12.61 -19.25
C PHE A 8 -13.49 13.96 -19.68
N ALA A 9 -13.64 14.19 -20.98
CA ALA A 9 -14.25 15.39 -21.54
C ALA A 9 -15.72 15.56 -21.11
N ARG A 10 -16.52 14.47 -21.19
CA ARG A 10 -17.90 14.45 -20.70
C ARG A 10 -17.96 14.83 -19.21
N GLN A 11 -17.06 14.30 -18.40
CA GLN A 11 -16.98 14.63 -16.98
C GLN A 11 -16.60 16.08 -16.73
N LEU A 12 -15.69 16.66 -17.53
CA LEU A 12 -15.35 18.08 -17.43
C LEU A 12 -16.56 18.97 -17.74
N ARG A 13 -17.38 18.64 -18.75
CA ARG A 13 -18.61 19.37 -19.02
C ARG A 13 -19.58 19.36 -17.84
N ILE A 14 -19.72 18.22 -17.16
CA ILE A 14 -20.55 18.11 -15.95
C ILE A 14 -19.99 19.03 -14.87
N ILE A 15 -18.68 18.98 -14.62
CA ILE A 15 -18.01 19.84 -13.63
C ILE A 15 -18.19 21.33 -13.98
N HIS A 16 -18.08 21.70 -15.26
CA HIS A 16 -18.29 23.07 -15.73
C HIS A 16 -19.75 23.53 -15.68
N SER A 17 -20.71 22.60 -15.65
CA SER A 17 -22.14 22.92 -15.52
C SER A 17 -22.60 23.15 -14.09
N GLU A 18 -21.78 22.78 -13.09
CA GLU A 18 -22.04 23.05 -11.69
C GLU A 18 -21.84 24.56 -11.36
N PRO A 19 -22.60 25.12 -10.40
CA PRO A 19 -22.57 26.54 -10.07
C PRO A 19 -21.21 27.04 -9.54
N ASP A 20 -21.04 28.37 -9.51
CA ASP A 20 -19.81 29.08 -9.15
C ASP A 20 -19.09 28.50 -7.92
N GLY A 21 -17.82 28.12 -8.10
CA GLY A 21 -16.94 27.66 -7.02
C GLY A 21 -16.12 26.41 -7.32
N ILE A 22 -16.48 25.65 -8.37
CA ILE A 22 -15.73 24.45 -8.79
C ILE A 22 -14.87 24.76 -10.01
N PHE A 23 -13.56 24.76 -9.81
CA PHE A 23 -12.60 25.00 -10.89
C PHE A 23 -12.26 23.72 -11.68
N SER A 24 -12.06 23.90 -12.98
CA SER A 24 -11.81 22.81 -13.92
C SER A 24 -10.51 22.05 -13.64
N PRO A 25 -10.53 20.71 -13.57
CA PRO A 25 -9.34 19.86 -13.63
C PRO A 25 -8.43 20.12 -14.84
N GLY A 26 -8.96 20.75 -15.91
CA GLY A 26 -8.21 21.18 -17.08
C GLY A 26 -6.99 22.04 -16.74
N ILE A 27 -7.04 22.80 -15.64
CA ILE A 27 -5.94 23.61 -15.12
C ILE A 27 -4.63 22.81 -14.95
N LEU A 28 -4.73 21.52 -14.61
CA LEU A 28 -3.58 20.67 -14.33
C LEU A 28 -2.90 20.11 -15.60
N PHE A 29 -3.40 20.42 -16.80
CA PHE A 29 -2.84 19.90 -18.06
C PHE A 29 -1.55 20.58 -18.49
N GLN A 30 -1.36 21.85 -18.15
CA GLN A 30 -0.20 22.59 -18.62
C GLN A 30 1.06 22.13 -17.89
N PRO A 31 2.07 21.57 -18.59
CA PRO A 31 3.34 21.24 -17.98
C PRO A 31 4.19 22.51 -17.79
N GLY A 32 5.11 22.48 -16.83
CA GLY A 32 6.21 23.47 -16.75
C GLY A 32 6.16 24.43 -15.58
N TYR A 33 5.11 24.41 -14.75
CA TYR A 33 5.09 25.19 -13.51
C TYR A 33 5.52 24.35 -12.30
N THR A 34 6.44 24.88 -11.50
CA THR A 34 6.73 24.36 -10.16
C THR A 34 5.99 25.24 -9.16
N LEU A 35 5.01 24.66 -8.49
CA LEU A 35 4.24 25.35 -7.45
C LEU A 35 4.96 25.22 -6.11
N TYR A 36 5.08 26.34 -5.40
CA TYR A 36 5.62 26.37 -4.05
C TYR A 36 4.49 26.64 -3.04
N PRO A 37 4.39 25.87 -1.95
CA PRO A 37 3.42 26.15 -0.92
C PRO A 37 3.56 27.57 -0.38
N PHE A 38 2.41 28.19 -0.07
CA PHE A 38 2.23 29.55 0.44
C PHE A 38 2.46 30.69 -0.58
N ASP A 39 2.88 30.38 -1.82
CA ASP A 39 2.85 31.36 -2.92
C ASP A 39 1.51 31.30 -3.65
N THR A 40 0.48 31.84 -2.99
CA THR A 40 -0.90 31.81 -3.49
C THR A 40 -1.08 32.67 -4.74
N LYS A 41 -0.33 33.77 -4.86
CA LYS A 41 -0.39 34.66 -6.03
C LYS A 41 0.12 33.96 -7.28
N PHE A 42 1.30 33.32 -7.20
CA PHE A 42 1.84 32.56 -8.32
C PHE A 42 0.96 31.35 -8.64
N SER A 43 0.45 30.66 -7.61
CA SER A 43 -0.42 29.50 -7.81
C SER A 43 -1.72 29.85 -8.52
N THR A 44 -2.35 30.99 -8.18
CA THR A 44 -3.53 31.49 -8.90
C THR A 44 -3.21 31.91 -10.33
N TRP A 45 -2.09 32.61 -10.55
CA TRP A 45 -1.65 32.96 -11.90
C TRP A 45 -1.42 31.71 -12.77
N ALA A 46 -0.68 30.73 -12.26
CA ALA A 46 -0.41 29.46 -12.93
C ALA A 46 -1.71 28.67 -13.19
N ALA A 47 -2.68 28.73 -12.27
CA ALA A 47 -3.99 28.12 -12.47
C ALA A 47 -4.72 28.72 -13.68
N ASN A 48 -4.73 30.06 -13.78
CA ASN A 48 -5.40 30.77 -14.87
C ASN A 48 -4.74 30.51 -16.22
N GLU A 49 -3.39 30.49 -16.27
CA GLU A 49 -2.67 30.13 -17.49
C GLU A 49 -2.93 28.67 -17.89
N GLY A 50 -2.94 27.75 -16.90
CA GLY A 50 -3.28 26.35 -17.12
C GLY A 50 -4.67 26.16 -17.73
N LEU A 51 -5.65 26.94 -17.27
CA LEU A 51 -6.99 26.93 -17.85
C LEU A 51 -6.99 27.42 -19.30
N ARG A 52 -6.35 28.57 -19.57
CA ARG A 52 -6.23 29.13 -20.93
C ARG A 52 -5.57 28.15 -21.89
N PHE A 53 -4.49 27.50 -21.46
CA PHE A 53 -3.82 26.46 -22.24
C PHE A 53 -4.75 25.29 -22.53
N TYR A 54 -5.50 24.83 -21.52
CA TYR A 54 -6.46 23.75 -21.68
C TYR A 54 -7.55 24.11 -22.70
N GLU A 55 -8.15 25.28 -22.58
CA GLU A 55 -9.22 25.72 -23.47
C GLU A 55 -8.74 25.96 -24.91
N ALA A 56 -7.50 26.44 -25.09
CA ALA A 56 -6.95 26.74 -26.40
C ALA A 56 -6.55 25.50 -27.22
N TRP A 57 -6.17 24.40 -26.58
CA TRP A 57 -5.61 23.23 -27.29
C TRP A 57 -6.27 21.90 -26.89
N PRO A 58 -5.98 21.31 -25.69
CA PRO A 58 -6.51 19.99 -25.36
C PRO A 58 -8.04 19.97 -25.30
N GLY A 59 -8.68 21.00 -24.74
CA GLY A 59 -10.12 21.12 -24.56
C GLY A 59 -10.89 20.93 -25.87
N LEU A 60 -10.48 21.63 -26.94
CA LEU A 60 -11.13 21.52 -28.25
C LEU A 60 -11.12 20.09 -28.81
N VAL A 61 -9.99 19.39 -28.69
CA VAL A 61 -9.85 18.01 -29.16
C VAL A 61 -10.72 17.07 -28.31
N PHE A 62 -10.72 17.27 -27.00
CA PHE A 62 -11.47 16.47 -26.04
C PHE A 62 -12.98 16.63 -26.25
N ASP A 63 -13.44 17.85 -26.48
CA ASP A 63 -14.85 18.16 -26.73
C ASP A 63 -15.35 17.59 -28.06
N SER A 64 -14.56 17.73 -29.12
CA SER A 64 -14.89 17.16 -30.44
C SER A 64 -15.04 15.65 -30.37
N LEU A 65 -14.13 14.97 -29.66
CA LEU A 65 -14.22 13.53 -29.41
C LEU A 65 -15.46 13.17 -28.58
N ALA A 66 -15.74 13.87 -27.49
CA ALA A 66 -16.92 13.62 -26.67
C ALA A 66 -18.21 13.72 -27.50
N MET A 67 -18.36 14.76 -28.32
CA MET A 67 -19.52 14.92 -29.20
C MET A 67 -19.65 13.77 -30.22
N GLY A 68 -18.53 13.25 -30.71
CA GLY A 68 -18.53 12.09 -31.60
C GLY A 68 -19.06 10.83 -30.93
N PHE A 69 -18.76 10.63 -29.65
CA PHE A 69 -19.25 9.49 -28.86
C PHE A 69 -20.68 9.69 -28.32
N ASP A 70 -21.09 10.90 -27.98
CA ASP A 70 -22.48 11.20 -27.61
C ASP A 70 -23.46 10.82 -28.74
N ARG A 71 -23.03 10.96 -29.99
CA ARG A 71 -23.80 10.55 -31.19
C ARG A 71 -23.82 9.05 -31.43
N SER A 72 -22.90 8.28 -30.86
CA SER A 72 -22.77 6.83 -31.10
C SER A 72 -23.56 5.96 -30.11
N SER A 73 -24.27 6.58 -29.15
CA SER A 73 -25.01 5.91 -28.07
C SER A 73 -24.15 4.96 -27.22
N GLN A 74 -22.82 5.07 -27.29
CA GLN A 74 -21.92 4.29 -26.44
C GLN A 74 -21.83 4.93 -25.05
N PRO A 75 -22.00 4.14 -23.97
CA PRO A 75 -21.91 4.69 -22.63
C PRO A 75 -20.46 5.04 -22.29
N LEU A 76 -20.22 6.31 -21.91
CA LEU A 76 -18.93 6.82 -21.48
C LEU A 76 -18.84 6.81 -19.96
N TYR A 77 -17.96 5.98 -19.40
CA TYR A 77 -17.75 5.87 -17.95
C TYR A 77 -16.39 6.46 -17.55
N SER A 78 -16.38 7.40 -16.61
CA SER A 78 -15.16 8.08 -16.13
C SER A 78 -14.42 7.32 -15.03
N GLY A 79 -14.90 6.12 -14.69
CA GLY A 79 -14.30 5.21 -13.72
C GLY A 79 -15.20 4.01 -13.46
N ARG A 80 -14.67 3.03 -12.72
CA ARG A 80 -15.44 1.86 -12.25
C ARG A 80 -15.23 1.63 -10.77
N LEU A 81 -16.31 1.31 -10.06
CA LEU A 81 -16.20 0.82 -8.69
C LEU A 81 -15.74 -0.64 -8.71
N ALA A 82 -14.72 -0.94 -7.91
CA ALA A 82 -14.17 -2.26 -7.72
C ALA A 82 -14.22 -2.62 -6.23
N GLN A 83 -14.17 -3.92 -5.95
CA GLN A 83 -14.15 -4.43 -4.59
C GLN A 83 -12.98 -5.38 -4.39
N SER A 84 -12.34 -5.26 -3.22
CA SER A 84 -11.41 -6.26 -2.72
C SER A 84 -12.07 -6.99 -1.55
N LEU A 85 -11.95 -8.32 -1.54
CA LEU A 85 -12.34 -9.15 -0.41
C LEU A 85 -11.13 -9.30 0.50
N GLU A 86 -11.08 -8.49 1.55
CA GLU A 86 -10.08 -8.69 2.59
C GLU A 86 -10.50 -9.82 3.54
N GLY A 87 -9.57 -10.29 4.36
CA GLY A 87 -9.82 -11.35 5.34
C GLY A 87 -11.03 -11.07 6.24
N ALA A 88 -11.65 -12.14 6.75
CA ALA A 88 -12.87 -12.11 7.57
C ALA A 88 -14.14 -11.59 6.87
N GLY A 89 -14.18 -11.60 5.54
CA GLY A 89 -15.39 -11.27 4.77
C GLY A 89 -15.68 -9.76 4.66
N LYS A 90 -14.75 -8.90 5.10
CA LYS A 90 -14.85 -7.45 4.94
C LYS A 90 -14.57 -7.08 3.48
N ARG A 91 -15.56 -6.50 2.82
CA ARG A 91 -15.42 -5.89 1.49
C ARG A 91 -14.83 -4.49 1.64
N ARG A 92 -13.77 -4.19 0.89
CA ARG A 92 -13.27 -2.82 0.71
C ARG A 92 -13.57 -2.37 -0.71
N LEU A 93 -14.33 -1.28 -0.82
CA LEU A 93 -14.63 -0.65 -2.08
C LEU A 93 -13.51 0.31 -2.45
N PHE A 94 -13.15 0.35 -3.72
CA PHE A 94 -12.20 1.31 -4.27
C PHE A 94 -12.58 1.62 -5.71
N VAL A 95 -12.16 2.78 -6.21
CA VAL A 95 -12.44 3.23 -7.56
C VAL A 95 -11.21 3.05 -8.43
N ILE A 96 -11.43 2.47 -9.60
CA ILE A 96 -10.47 2.49 -10.70
C ILE A 96 -10.86 3.68 -11.58
N GLY A 97 -10.18 4.79 -11.36
CA GLY A 97 -10.45 6.06 -12.04
C GLY A 97 -9.93 6.12 -13.47
N ASN A 98 -10.44 7.10 -14.24
CA ASN A 98 -9.98 7.45 -15.57
C ASN A 98 -8.47 7.76 -15.61
N TRP A 99 -7.84 7.39 -16.72
CA TRP A 99 -6.40 7.53 -16.91
C TRP A 99 -5.91 8.99 -16.80
N PHE A 100 -6.62 9.96 -17.40
CA PHE A 100 -6.23 11.38 -17.34
C PHE A 100 -6.27 11.89 -15.91
N LYS A 101 -7.35 11.62 -15.16
CA LYS A 101 -7.45 12.02 -13.75
C LYS A 101 -6.29 11.46 -12.91
N GLN A 102 -5.93 10.20 -13.10
CA GLN A 102 -4.79 9.60 -12.41
C GLN A 102 -3.47 10.32 -12.74
N ARG A 103 -3.27 10.72 -14.00
CA ARG A 103 -2.08 11.48 -14.42
C ARG A 103 -2.04 12.89 -13.84
N LEU A 104 -3.18 13.60 -13.82
CA LEU A 104 -3.28 14.96 -13.27
C LEU A 104 -3.06 14.99 -11.75
N LEU A 105 -3.51 13.94 -11.04
CA LEU A 105 -3.32 13.83 -9.58
C LEU A 105 -1.95 13.29 -9.17
N TYR A 106 -1.17 12.74 -10.10
CA TYR A 106 0.13 12.13 -9.79
C TYR A 106 1.15 13.14 -9.23
N PRO A 107 1.32 14.37 -9.75
CA PRO A 107 2.20 15.37 -9.14
C PRO A 107 1.80 15.70 -7.70
N VAL A 108 0.50 15.88 -7.44
CA VAL A 108 -0.04 16.13 -6.09
C VAL A 108 0.26 14.96 -5.16
N HIS A 109 0.12 13.73 -5.64
CA HIS A 109 0.48 12.52 -4.91
C HIS A 109 1.97 12.49 -4.53
N VAL A 110 2.85 12.71 -5.52
CA VAL A 110 4.31 12.68 -5.30
C VAL A 110 4.71 13.77 -4.30
N TRP A 111 4.17 14.97 -4.45
CA TRP A 111 4.40 16.07 -3.51
C TRP A 111 3.89 15.70 -2.10
N GLY A 112 2.63 15.28 -1.95
CA GLY A 112 2.04 14.95 -0.65
C GLY A 112 2.79 13.82 0.06
N MET A 113 3.18 12.79 -0.69
CA MET A 113 4.03 11.70 -0.20
C MET A 113 5.42 12.18 0.22
N SER A 114 5.98 13.17 -0.48
CA SER A 114 7.26 13.77 -0.08
C SER A 114 7.16 14.56 1.22
N VAL A 115 6.02 15.22 1.48
CA VAL A 115 5.74 15.93 2.73
C VAL A 115 5.53 14.94 3.88
N LEU A 116 4.70 13.91 3.69
CA LEU A 116 4.44 12.87 4.69
C LEU A 116 5.75 12.19 5.14
N ARG A 117 6.68 11.94 4.22
CA ARG A 117 7.99 11.37 4.55
C ARG A 117 8.80 12.22 5.54
N ARG A 118 8.54 13.52 5.62
CA ARG A 118 9.21 14.45 6.55
C ARG A 118 8.53 14.52 7.92
N ILE A 119 7.34 13.96 8.09
CA ILE A 119 6.56 13.99 9.34
C ILE A 119 6.89 12.73 10.15
N PRO A 120 7.62 12.80 11.27
CA PRO A 120 8.01 11.62 12.04
C PRO A 120 6.84 10.89 12.74
N GLN A 121 5.67 11.54 12.82
CA GLN A 121 4.43 11.00 13.37
C GLN A 121 3.67 10.13 12.35
N ASP A 122 4.00 10.23 11.06
CA ASP A 122 3.32 9.50 9.99
C ASP A 122 3.88 8.09 9.80
N GLY A 123 2.98 7.10 9.71
CA GLY A 123 3.32 5.70 9.52
C GLY A 123 3.34 5.24 8.06
N THR A 124 3.05 6.11 7.08
CA THR A 124 2.81 5.71 5.68
C THR A 124 4.01 4.94 5.09
N PHE A 125 5.23 5.41 5.34
CA PHE A 125 6.44 4.73 4.87
C PHE A 125 6.95 3.68 5.85
N HIS A 126 6.89 3.95 7.16
CA HIS A 126 7.37 3.07 8.23
C HIS A 126 6.28 2.90 9.29
N GLN A 127 5.45 1.86 9.14
CA GLN A 127 4.25 1.66 10.00
C GLN A 127 4.57 1.67 11.50
N GLU A 128 5.66 1.04 11.95
CA GLU A 128 6.01 1.01 13.38
C GLU A 128 6.85 2.23 13.84
N GLY A 129 7.31 3.07 12.92
CA GLY A 129 8.20 4.20 13.20
C GLY A 129 7.61 5.21 14.21
N PRO A 130 6.37 5.70 13.99
CA PRO A 130 5.72 6.63 14.91
C PRO A 130 5.55 6.08 16.33
N ILE A 131 5.22 4.79 16.44
CA ILE A 131 5.04 4.07 17.71
C ILE A 131 6.38 3.95 18.44
N HIS A 132 7.45 3.52 17.77
CA HIS A 132 8.77 3.45 18.41
C HIS A 132 9.27 4.83 18.87
N ARG A 133 8.97 5.89 18.13
CA ARG A 133 9.28 7.28 18.52
C ARG A 133 8.50 7.69 19.77
N LEU A 134 7.20 7.41 19.81
CA LEU A 134 6.32 7.77 20.92
C LEU A 134 6.66 6.95 22.19
N ALA A 135 7.01 5.67 22.04
CA ALA A 135 7.44 4.79 23.13
C ALA A 135 8.67 5.33 23.88
N LYS A 136 9.61 5.98 23.18
CA LYS A 136 10.79 6.60 23.80
C LYS A 136 10.43 7.71 24.80
N ARG A 137 9.27 8.34 24.64
CA ARG A 137 8.79 9.39 25.56
C ARG A 137 8.10 8.82 26.80
N ARG A 138 7.84 7.50 26.81
CA ARG A 138 7.19 6.75 27.90
C ARG A 138 5.90 7.41 28.43
N PRO A 139 4.94 7.74 27.54
CA PRO A 139 3.68 8.35 27.96
C PRO A 139 2.86 7.39 28.81
N ARG A 140 2.30 7.88 29.92
CA ARG A 140 1.40 7.09 30.78
C ARG A 140 -0.01 7.02 30.18
N PHE A 141 -0.53 8.19 29.78
CA PHE A 141 -1.81 8.30 29.09
C PHE A 141 -1.63 8.07 27.60
N ILE A 142 -2.47 7.20 27.03
CA ILE A 142 -2.56 6.98 25.59
C ILE A 142 -4.03 6.82 25.20
N ALA A 143 -4.45 7.53 24.17
CA ALA A 143 -5.74 7.35 23.51
C ALA A 143 -5.50 6.88 22.07
N SER A 144 -5.94 5.67 21.78
CA SER A 144 -5.98 5.06 20.46
C SER A 144 -7.40 5.13 19.93
N PHE A 145 -7.65 5.84 18.83
CA PHE A 145 -8.99 5.97 18.27
C PHE A 145 -9.10 5.18 16.96
N ASP A 146 -10.17 4.37 16.84
CA ASP A 146 -10.56 3.68 15.61
C ASP A 146 -11.65 4.50 14.92
N LEU A 147 -11.35 5.05 13.76
CA LEU A 147 -12.29 5.85 12.98
C LEU A 147 -13.20 4.94 12.14
N SER A 148 -14.52 5.13 12.25
CA SER A 148 -15.49 4.32 11.51
C SER A 148 -15.57 4.77 10.05
N ALA A 149 -15.11 3.90 9.14
CA ALA A 149 -15.12 4.15 7.69
C ALA A 149 -14.46 5.49 7.30
N ALA A 150 -13.33 5.80 7.93
CA ALA A 150 -12.71 7.13 7.87
C ALA A 150 -12.48 7.63 6.43
N THR A 151 -11.99 6.76 5.54
CA THR A 151 -11.71 7.14 4.14
C THR A 151 -12.97 7.48 3.36
N ASP A 152 -14.08 6.85 3.70
CA ASP A 152 -15.37 7.01 3.03
C ASP A 152 -16.17 8.19 3.61
N ARG A 153 -15.75 8.74 4.76
CA ARG A 153 -16.47 9.82 5.46
C ARG A 153 -15.62 11.05 5.73
N TRP A 154 -14.32 11.01 5.46
CA TRP A 154 -13.46 12.16 5.70
C TRP A 154 -13.97 13.39 4.93
N PRO A 155 -14.21 14.53 5.59
CA PRO A 155 -14.82 15.66 4.91
C PRO A 155 -13.91 16.25 3.83
N VAL A 156 -14.38 16.21 2.58
CA VAL A 156 -13.73 16.88 1.44
C VAL A 156 -13.41 18.36 1.74
N PRO A 157 -14.28 19.14 2.41
CA PRO A 157 -13.96 20.53 2.76
C PRO A 157 -12.69 20.69 3.59
N VAL A 158 -12.37 19.74 4.48
CA VAL A 158 -11.14 19.82 5.29
C VAL A 158 -9.89 19.66 4.41
N ILE A 159 -9.96 18.78 3.41
CA ILE A 159 -8.88 18.64 2.41
C ILE A 159 -8.78 19.91 1.56
N TYR A 160 -9.93 20.45 1.12
CA TYR A 160 -9.98 21.69 0.35
C TYR A 160 -9.34 22.86 1.09
N GLU A 161 -9.73 23.11 2.34
CA GLU A 161 -9.21 24.22 3.15
C GLU A 161 -7.70 24.09 3.35
N LEU A 162 -7.20 22.88 3.66
CA LEU A 162 -5.76 22.66 3.75
C LEU A 162 -5.05 23.01 2.43
N MET A 163 -5.58 22.54 1.30
CA MET A 163 -5.00 22.84 -0.02
C MET A 163 -5.11 24.32 -0.38
N ALA A 164 -6.18 25.00 0.03
CA ALA A 164 -6.41 26.41 -0.22
C ALA A 164 -5.41 27.27 0.56
N CYS A 165 -5.11 26.91 1.82
CA CYS A 165 -4.05 27.54 2.60
C CYS A 165 -2.67 27.40 1.93
N LEU A 166 -2.41 26.27 1.26
CA LEU A 166 -1.10 25.98 0.66
C LEU A 166 -0.94 26.53 -0.76
N PHE A 167 -1.95 26.48 -1.60
CA PHE A 167 -1.83 26.78 -3.04
C PHE A 167 -2.91 27.76 -3.55
N GLY A 168 -3.72 28.33 -2.66
CA GLY A 168 -4.82 29.21 -3.02
C GLY A 168 -6.08 28.47 -3.45
N GLN A 169 -7.21 29.18 -3.40
CA GLN A 169 -8.56 28.63 -3.58
C GLN A 169 -8.76 28.00 -4.97
N THR A 170 -8.27 28.65 -6.03
CA THR A 170 -8.39 28.18 -7.42
C THR A 170 -7.73 26.81 -7.61
N MET A 171 -6.48 26.68 -7.17
CA MET A 171 -5.71 25.43 -7.30
C MET A 171 -6.31 24.34 -6.40
N ALA A 172 -6.69 24.68 -5.17
CA ALA A 172 -7.32 23.75 -4.24
C ALA A 172 -8.63 23.18 -4.77
N SER A 173 -9.50 24.03 -5.32
CA SER A 173 -10.78 23.57 -5.89
C SER A 173 -10.55 22.63 -7.08
N CYS A 174 -9.59 22.95 -7.94
CA CYS A 174 -9.27 22.11 -9.09
C CYS A 174 -8.81 20.70 -8.65
N ILE A 175 -7.89 20.64 -7.68
CA ILE A 175 -7.31 19.39 -7.18
C ILE A 175 -8.35 18.58 -6.38
N VAL A 176 -9.09 19.24 -5.49
CA VAL A 176 -9.96 18.56 -4.52
C VAL A 176 -11.36 18.39 -5.09
N ASN A 177 -12.05 19.47 -5.45
CA ASN A 177 -13.44 19.39 -5.89
C ASN A 177 -13.53 18.77 -7.30
N GLY A 178 -12.75 19.28 -8.25
CA GLY A 178 -12.80 18.84 -9.65
C GLY A 178 -12.21 17.44 -9.88
N ALA A 179 -11.09 17.12 -9.23
CA ALA A 179 -10.38 15.86 -9.50
C ALA A 179 -10.66 14.73 -8.48
N LEU A 180 -10.98 15.03 -7.20
CA LEU A 180 -11.22 14.02 -6.15
C LEU A 180 -12.70 13.85 -5.75
N ALA A 181 -13.45 14.94 -5.56
CA ALA A 181 -14.82 14.87 -5.02
C ALA A 181 -15.87 14.53 -6.09
N LEU A 182 -15.86 15.22 -7.23
CA LEU A 182 -16.85 15.06 -8.31
C LEU A 182 -16.52 13.89 -9.26
N ASN A 183 -16.17 12.75 -8.67
CA ASN A 183 -15.90 11.53 -9.41
C ASN A 183 -17.18 10.72 -9.58
N SER A 184 -17.72 10.69 -10.79
CA SER A 184 -18.70 9.69 -11.18
C SER A 184 -17.99 8.40 -11.56
N CYS A 185 -18.53 7.27 -11.09
CA CYS A 185 -18.02 5.96 -11.42
C CYS A 185 -19.17 5.01 -11.72
N SER A 186 -18.90 4.06 -12.62
CA SER A 186 -19.88 3.03 -12.96
C SER A 186 -19.91 1.94 -11.90
N LEU A 187 -21.11 1.65 -11.43
CA LEU A 187 -21.43 0.48 -10.62
C LEU A 187 -22.08 -0.56 -11.52
N LYS A 188 -21.41 -1.69 -11.73
CA LYS A 188 -21.99 -2.82 -12.45
C LYS A 188 -22.87 -3.61 -11.48
N SER A 189 -24.17 -3.56 -11.68
CA SER A 189 -25.14 -4.37 -10.95
C SER A 189 -25.01 -5.85 -11.30
N VAL A 190 -25.50 -6.72 -10.40
CA VAL A 190 -25.59 -8.18 -10.59
C VAL A 190 -26.45 -8.51 -11.82
N THR A 191 -27.42 -7.66 -12.16
CA THR A 191 -28.29 -7.80 -13.34
C THR A 191 -27.65 -7.31 -14.64
N GLY A 192 -26.40 -6.84 -14.61
CA GLY A 192 -25.69 -6.30 -15.78
C GLY A 192 -26.01 -4.84 -16.09
N ARG A 193 -26.94 -4.21 -15.36
CA ARG A 193 -27.21 -2.77 -15.43
C ARG A 193 -26.01 -1.98 -14.89
N HIS A 194 -25.68 -0.88 -15.56
CA HIS A 194 -24.66 0.06 -15.10
C HIS A 194 -25.35 1.29 -14.53
N ASP A 195 -25.17 1.52 -13.24
CA ASP A 195 -25.63 2.75 -12.58
C ASP A 195 -24.44 3.68 -12.36
N GLU A 196 -24.63 4.98 -12.57
CA GLU A 196 -23.61 5.99 -12.32
C GLU A 196 -23.73 6.46 -10.87
N VAL A 197 -22.65 6.32 -10.10
CA VAL A 197 -22.61 6.70 -8.68
C VAL A 197 -21.52 7.73 -8.43
N VAL A 198 -21.81 8.69 -7.55
CA VAL A 198 -20.91 9.75 -7.14
C VAL A 198 -20.70 9.67 -5.63
N PHE A 199 -19.49 9.96 -5.17
CA PHE A 199 -19.19 10.05 -3.74
C PHE A 199 -19.71 11.38 -3.19
N VAL A 200 -20.75 11.31 -2.36
CA VAL A 200 -21.32 12.49 -1.68
C VAL A 200 -20.48 12.88 -0.45
N ALA A 201 -19.82 11.89 0.16
CA ALA A 201 -18.93 12.06 1.31
C ALA A 201 -17.67 11.20 1.12
N GLY A 202 -16.58 11.61 1.79
CA GLY A 202 -15.30 10.94 1.69
C GLY A 202 -14.58 11.20 0.37
N GLN A 203 -13.63 10.33 0.08
CA GLN A 203 -12.87 10.38 -1.16
C GLN A 203 -12.70 8.96 -1.72
N PRO A 204 -12.66 8.80 -3.05
CA PRO A 204 -12.51 7.49 -3.65
C PRO A 204 -11.12 6.92 -3.34
N LEU A 205 -11.10 5.76 -2.69
CA LEU A 205 -9.90 4.94 -2.58
C LEU A 205 -9.45 4.53 -3.99
N GLY A 206 -8.15 4.56 -4.28
CA GLY A 206 -7.60 4.15 -5.58
C GLY A 206 -7.21 5.30 -6.53
N TYR A 207 -7.57 6.55 -6.23
CA TYR A 207 -7.00 7.72 -6.92
C TYR A 207 -5.64 8.10 -6.32
N TYR A 208 -4.71 8.49 -7.18
CA TYR A 208 -3.53 9.22 -6.74
C TYR A 208 -3.94 10.49 -5.96
N GLY A 209 -3.13 10.89 -4.98
CA GLY A 209 -3.40 12.05 -4.13
C GLY A 209 -4.37 11.74 -2.98
N SER A 210 -5.39 10.90 -3.18
CA SER A 210 -6.42 10.54 -2.18
C SER A 210 -5.80 10.20 -0.81
N TRP A 211 -4.98 9.14 -0.71
CA TRP A 211 -4.30 8.79 0.55
C TRP A 211 -3.47 9.95 1.13
N ALA A 212 -2.66 10.60 0.28
CA ALA A 212 -1.69 11.59 0.74
C ALA A 212 -2.38 12.83 1.34
N LEU A 213 -3.41 13.34 0.66
CA LEU A 213 -4.16 14.50 1.10
C LEU A 213 -5.02 14.20 2.34
N PHE A 214 -5.59 13.00 2.43
CA PHE A 214 -6.27 12.54 3.64
C PHE A 214 -5.31 12.47 4.83
N ALA A 215 -4.16 11.81 4.70
CA ALA A 215 -3.19 11.73 5.79
C ALA A 215 -2.72 13.14 6.21
N LEU A 216 -2.40 14.02 5.27
CA LEU A 216 -1.99 15.40 5.58
C LEU A 216 -3.08 16.21 6.28
N SER A 217 -4.33 16.12 5.83
CA SER A 217 -5.45 16.79 6.48
C SER A 217 -5.76 16.21 7.86
N HIS A 218 -5.60 14.89 8.03
CA HIS A 218 -5.73 14.24 9.32
C HIS A 218 -4.64 14.73 10.30
N HIS A 219 -3.37 14.84 9.86
CA HIS A 219 -2.32 15.50 10.64
C HIS A 219 -2.67 16.94 11.03
N ALA A 220 -3.24 17.72 10.10
CA ALA A 220 -3.66 19.09 10.36
C ALA A 220 -4.74 19.18 11.45
N ILE A 221 -5.72 18.26 11.46
CA ILE A 221 -6.74 18.18 12.52
C ILE A 221 -6.12 17.88 13.89
N VAL A 222 -5.13 16.99 13.96
CA VAL A 222 -4.41 16.73 15.21
C VAL A 222 -3.67 17.96 15.72
N TRP A 223 -3.02 18.71 14.82
CA TRP A 223 -2.37 19.97 15.20
C TRP A 223 -3.36 21.05 15.61
N LEU A 224 -4.53 21.12 14.96
CA LEU A 224 -5.61 22.01 15.38
C LEU A 224 -6.15 21.65 16.77
N ALA A 225 -6.32 20.35 17.06
CA ALA A 225 -6.70 19.87 18.39
C ALA A 225 -5.68 20.30 19.46
N ALA A 226 -4.39 20.21 19.13
CA ALA A 226 -3.34 20.63 20.04
C ALA A 226 -3.33 22.15 20.28
N LEU A 227 -3.57 22.96 19.23
CA LEU A 227 -3.70 24.41 19.37
C LEU A 227 -4.93 24.80 20.21
N ARG A 228 -6.05 24.07 20.11
CA ARG A 228 -7.22 24.29 20.97
C ARG A 228 -6.94 23.93 22.43
N ALA A 229 -6.25 22.82 22.66
CA ALA A 229 -5.86 22.38 24.00
C ALA A 229 -4.82 23.33 24.64
N TYR A 230 -3.89 23.85 23.83
CA TYR A 230 -2.77 24.69 24.29
C TYR A 230 -2.56 25.90 23.36
N PRO A 231 -3.35 26.98 23.49
CA PRO A 231 -3.33 28.13 22.57
C PRO A 231 -2.00 28.87 22.47
N HIS A 232 -1.17 28.81 23.52
CA HIS A 232 0.13 29.48 23.58
C HIS A 232 1.28 28.63 22.99
N GLN A 233 0.98 27.45 22.44
CA GLN A 233 1.99 26.56 21.91
C GLN A 233 2.57 27.10 20.60
N THR A 234 3.88 27.37 20.59
CA THR A 234 4.61 27.93 19.43
C THR A 234 5.26 26.87 18.54
N ARG A 235 5.18 25.59 18.94
CA ARG A 235 5.84 24.46 18.25
C ARG A 235 4.82 23.40 17.85
N PRO A 236 4.99 22.70 16.72
CA PRO A 236 4.10 21.60 16.35
C PRO A 236 3.99 20.56 17.46
N PHE A 237 2.77 20.08 17.71
CA PHE A 237 2.54 18.98 18.62
C PHE A 237 3.13 17.69 18.05
N LEU A 238 3.87 16.94 18.88
CA LEU A 238 4.62 15.76 18.44
C LEU A 238 4.14 14.46 19.11
N ASP A 239 3.28 14.53 20.12
CA ASP A 239 2.94 13.40 20.98
C ASP A 239 1.74 12.61 20.46
N TYR A 240 1.83 12.22 19.20
CA TYR A 240 0.87 11.34 18.53
C TYR A 240 1.54 10.46 17.46
N ALA A 241 0.87 9.40 17.04
CA ALA A 241 1.20 8.57 15.89
C ALA A 241 -0.03 8.45 14.99
N LEU A 242 0.17 8.47 13.68
CA LEU A 242 -0.92 8.47 12.69
C LEU A 242 -0.55 7.58 11.50
N LEU A 243 -1.49 6.74 11.05
CA LEU A 243 -1.39 5.96 9.83
C LEU A 243 -2.77 5.87 9.18
N GLY A 244 -3.03 6.73 8.20
CA GLY A 244 -4.36 6.76 7.58
C GLY A 244 -5.44 7.06 8.61
N ASP A 245 -6.31 6.09 8.87
CA ASP A 245 -7.38 6.14 9.87
C ASP A 245 -6.94 5.79 11.31
N ASP A 246 -5.86 5.03 11.45
CA ASP A 246 -5.31 4.68 12.76
C ASP A 246 -4.62 5.90 13.40
N ILE A 247 -5.04 6.26 14.61
CA ILE A 247 -4.44 7.36 15.37
C ILE A 247 -4.25 7.02 16.84
N VAL A 248 -3.09 7.41 17.36
CA VAL A 248 -2.75 7.36 18.79
C VAL A 248 -2.32 8.75 19.24
N ILE A 249 -2.93 9.27 20.30
CA ILE A 249 -2.59 10.56 20.93
C ILE A 249 -2.17 10.31 22.38
N ALA A 250 -0.99 10.78 22.75
CA ALA A 250 -0.39 10.60 24.09
C ALA A 250 -0.52 11.84 24.99
N ASP A 251 -1.61 12.60 24.81
CA ASP A 251 -1.96 13.75 25.65
C ASP A 251 -3.49 13.77 25.84
N ARG A 252 -3.95 13.91 27.08
CA ARG A 252 -5.39 13.84 27.43
C ARG A 252 -6.17 15.02 26.87
N SER A 253 -5.62 16.23 26.98
CA SER A 253 -6.28 17.46 26.53
C SER A 253 -6.41 17.46 25.01
N VAL A 254 -5.34 17.09 24.30
CA VAL A 254 -5.35 16.97 22.84
C VAL A 254 -6.31 15.88 22.38
N ALA A 255 -6.33 14.71 23.04
CA ALA A 255 -7.25 13.63 22.69
C ALA A 255 -8.73 14.03 22.84
N LYS A 256 -9.06 14.83 23.86
CA LYS A 256 -10.40 15.36 24.08
C LYS A 256 -10.81 16.35 22.98
N GLU A 257 -9.95 17.31 22.67
CA GLU A 257 -10.21 18.29 21.60
C GLU A 257 -10.29 17.63 20.23
N TYR A 258 -9.44 16.61 19.98
CA TYR A 258 -9.47 15.82 18.75
C TYR A 258 -10.82 15.11 18.57
N ARG A 259 -11.32 14.45 19.62
CA ARG A 259 -12.65 13.83 19.62
C ARG A 259 -13.75 14.86 19.34
N SER A 260 -13.72 16.01 20.02
CA SER A 260 -14.70 17.08 19.79
C SER A 260 -14.67 17.64 18.36
N LEU A 261 -13.48 17.74 17.75
CA LEU A 261 -13.32 18.16 16.36
C LEU A 261 -13.90 17.14 15.40
N LEU A 262 -13.63 15.84 15.60
CA LEU A 262 -14.19 14.79 14.76
C LEU A 262 -15.71 14.69 14.88
N ASP A 263 -16.27 14.83 16.09
CA ASP A 263 -17.72 14.86 16.30
C ASP A 263 -18.36 16.03 15.51
N ALA A 264 -17.74 17.22 15.53
CA ALA A 264 -18.20 18.38 14.76
C ALA A 264 -18.08 18.17 13.23
N LEU A 265 -17.09 17.39 12.80
CA LEU A 265 -16.89 17.00 11.40
C LEU A 265 -17.74 15.78 10.97
N GLN A 266 -18.56 15.23 11.88
CA GLN A 266 -19.39 14.04 11.65
C GLN A 266 -18.56 12.80 11.26
N VAL A 267 -17.34 12.69 11.80
CA VAL A 267 -16.47 11.53 11.65
C VAL A 267 -16.57 10.67 12.91
N ASP A 268 -17.33 9.59 12.82
CA ASP A 268 -17.63 8.72 13.96
C ASP A 268 -16.38 7.97 14.47
N ILE A 269 -16.10 8.07 15.77
CA ILE A 269 -15.12 7.24 16.47
C ILE A 269 -15.79 5.99 17.03
N SER A 270 -15.25 4.80 16.74
CA SER A 270 -15.76 3.56 17.32
C SER A 270 -15.26 3.39 18.74
N ASP A 271 -16.05 3.78 19.74
CA ASP A 271 -15.69 3.63 21.17
C ASP A 271 -15.40 2.17 21.55
N ALA A 272 -16.11 1.20 20.94
CA ALA A 272 -15.92 -0.22 21.22
C ALA A 272 -14.58 -0.79 20.73
N LYS A 273 -13.92 -0.12 19.78
CA LYS A 273 -12.62 -0.52 19.22
C LYS A 273 -11.49 0.41 19.64
N SER A 274 -11.84 1.62 20.07
CA SER A 274 -10.90 2.59 20.61
C SER A 274 -10.41 2.16 21.99
N ILE A 275 -9.18 2.54 22.32
CA ILE A 275 -8.53 2.19 23.58
C ILE A 275 -8.03 3.46 24.24
N VAL A 276 -8.60 3.81 25.39
CA VAL A 276 -8.07 4.88 26.25
C VAL A 276 -7.44 4.22 27.46
N SER A 277 -6.13 4.41 27.63
CA SER A 277 -5.33 3.71 28.63
C SER A 277 -4.51 4.68 29.48
N GLU A 278 -4.60 4.50 30.80
CA GLU A 278 -3.74 5.16 31.79
C GLU A 278 -2.43 4.40 32.04
N THR A 279 -2.29 3.21 31.46
CA THR A 279 -1.14 2.30 31.64
C THR A 279 -0.30 2.17 30.36
N GLY A 280 -0.59 3.01 29.36
CA GLY A 280 0.10 3.07 28.09
C GLY A 280 -0.13 1.84 27.19
N CYS A 281 -1.34 1.27 27.23
CA CYS A 281 -1.79 0.27 26.27
C CYS A 281 -2.41 0.94 25.03
N LEU A 282 -2.19 0.38 23.85
CA LEU A 282 -2.72 0.91 22.59
C LEU A 282 -2.84 -0.17 21.52
N GLU A 283 -3.58 0.16 20.47
CA GLU A 283 -3.58 -0.56 19.20
C GLU A 283 -3.17 0.42 18.08
N PHE A 284 -2.38 -0.01 17.11
CA PHE A 284 -2.00 0.82 15.96
C PHE A 284 -1.52 -0.06 14.83
N ALA A 285 -2.03 0.11 13.61
CA ALA A 285 -1.65 -0.69 12.45
C ALA A 285 -1.77 -2.21 12.69
N LYS A 286 -2.81 -2.65 13.43
CA LYS A 286 -3.03 -4.04 13.88
C LYS A 286 -2.00 -4.55 14.88
N ARG A 287 -1.23 -3.65 15.50
CA ARG A 287 -0.23 -3.98 16.52
C ARG A 287 -0.75 -3.58 17.89
N PHE A 288 -0.79 -4.53 18.82
CA PHE A 288 -1.28 -4.31 20.17
C PHE A 288 -0.12 -4.22 21.15
N TRP A 289 0.06 -3.06 21.78
CA TRP A 289 1.18 -2.80 22.68
C TRP A 289 0.69 -2.55 24.10
N VAL A 290 1.44 -3.05 25.09
CA VAL A 290 1.12 -2.91 26.52
C VAL A 290 2.34 -2.46 27.32
N LYS A 291 2.11 -2.10 28.59
CA LYS A 291 3.13 -1.68 29.56
C LYS A 291 3.94 -0.49 29.04
N ILE A 292 3.27 0.62 28.74
CA ILE A 292 3.92 1.83 28.19
C ILE A 292 4.69 1.48 26.91
N MET A 293 4.00 0.79 25.99
CA MET A 293 4.53 0.40 24.68
C MET A 293 5.81 -0.46 24.73
N SER A 294 6.09 -1.13 25.86
CA SER A 294 7.32 -1.92 26.03
C SER A 294 7.18 -3.37 25.59
N LYS A 295 5.95 -3.89 25.47
CA LYS A 295 5.68 -5.27 25.04
C LYS A 295 4.64 -5.28 23.94
N ASP A 296 4.98 -5.94 22.85
CA ASP A 296 4.08 -6.25 21.74
C ASP A 296 3.33 -7.57 22.03
N LEU A 297 2.01 -7.48 22.13
CA LEU A 297 1.08 -8.60 22.30
C LEU A 297 0.12 -8.71 21.11
N SER A 298 0.56 -8.28 19.92
CA SER A 298 -0.23 -8.37 18.69
C SER A 298 -0.75 -9.78 18.43
N PRO A 299 -2.05 -9.96 18.13
CA PRO A 299 -2.61 -11.28 17.86
C PRO A 299 -2.09 -11.83 16.52
N VAL A 300 -1.95 -13.15 16.45
CA VAL A 300 -1.66 -13.86 15.20
C VAL A 300 -2.97 -14.34 14.61
N SER A 301 -3.20 -14.05 13.33
CA SER A 301 -4.41 -14.50 12.61
C SER A 301 -4.57 -16.02 12.67
N ALA A 302 -5.71 -16.50 13.17
CA ALA A 302 -6.05 -17.93 13.18
C ALA A 302 -5.98 -18.56 11.78
N LYS A 303 -6.51 -17.89 10.74
CA LYS A 303 -6.36 -18.31 9.35
C LYS A 303 -4.89 -18.51 8.97
N ALA A 304 -4.02 -17.53 9.24
CA ALA A 304 -2.60 -17.66 8.94
C ALA A 304 -1.96 -18.86 9.67
N VAL A 305 -2.33 -19.10 10.94
CA VAL A 305 -1.88 -20.29 11.70
C VAL A 305 -2.39 -21.59 11.06
N LEU A 306 -3.63 -21.63 10.55
CA LEU A 306 -4.13 -22.79 9.82
C LEU A 306 -3.37 -23.01 8.49
N GLU A 307 -3.01 -21.94 7.78
CA GLU A 307 -2.16 -22.06 6.58
C GLU A 307 -0.76 -22.61 6.91
N SER A 308 -0.33 -22.58 8.18
CA SER A 308 0.95 -23.17 8.63
C SER A 308 1.00 -24.70 8.50
N TYR A 309 -0.14 -25.36 8.26
CA TYR A 309 -0.13 -26.78 7.88
C TYR A 309 0.59 -27.03 6.56
N PHE A 310 0.62 -26.02 5.69
CA PHE A 310 1.33 -26.05 4.43
C PHE A 310 2.73 -25.45 4.57
N LEU A 311 3.62 -25.92 3.71
CA LEU A 311 5.02 -25.54 3.75
C LEU A 311 5.22 -24.05 3.41
N VAL A 312 4.51 -23.56 2.38
CA VAL A 312 4.52 -22.15 1.97
C VAL A 312 3.88 -21.25 3.03
N GLY A 313 2.77 -21.68 3.64
CA GLY A 313 2.12 -20.92 4.72
C GLY A 313 3.00 -20.82 5.97
N THR A 314 3.70 -21.91 6.34
CA THR A 314 4.72 -21.89 7.40
C THR A 314 5.82 -20.88 7.08
N GLN A 315 6.30 -20.84 5.83
CA GLN A 315 7.33 -19.91 5.41
C GLN A 315 6.86 -18.45 5.50
N GLN A 316 5.65 -18.15 5.03
CA GLN A 316 5.09 -16.80 5.11
C GLN A 316 4.93 -16.32 6.56
N LEU A 317 4.46 -17.20 7.44
CA LEU A 317 4.40 -16.92 8.88
C LEU A 317 5.79 -16.70 9.49
N ALA A 318 6.73 -17.57 9.15
CA ALA A 318 8.10 -17.49 9.66
C ALA A 318 8.75 -16.17 9.26
N TYR A 319 8.50 -15.70 8.05
CA TYR A 319 8.97 -14.40 7.56
C TYR A 319 8.30 -13.26 8.31
N LYS A 320 6.96 -13.26 8.34
CA LYS A 320 6.16 -12.18 8.93
C LYS A 320 6.44 -11.98 10.42
N TYR A 321 6.55 -13.08 11.17
CA TYR A 321 6.73 -13.05 12.63
C TYR A 321 8.16 -13.39 13.08
N LYS A 322 9.13 -13.47 12.15
CA LYS A 322 10.54 -13.78 12.42
C LYS A 322 10.70 -15.03 13.31
N LEU A 323 9.98 -16.10 12.96
CA LEU A 323 9.94 -17.33 13.77
C LEU A 323 11.26 -18.10 13.68
N SER A 324 11.64 -18.74 14.79
CA SER A 324 12.79 -19.64 14.80
C SER A 324 12.49 -20.94 14.01
N PRO A 325 13.51 -21.60 13.42
CA PRO A 325 13.33 -22.91 12.79
C PRO A 325 12.67 -23.96 13.72
N LYS A 326 12.99 -23.94 15.02
CA LYS A 326 12.37 -24.81 16.03
C LYS A 326 10.86 -24.56 16.14
N THR A 327 10.45 -23.29 16.09
CA THR A 327 9.04 -22.89 16.09
C THR A 327 8.32 -23.38 14.82
N CYS A 328 8.95 -23.24 13.65
CA CYS A 328 8.40 -23.73 12.39
C CYS A 328 8.17 -25.25 12.39
N LEU A 329 9.11 -26.01 12.96
CA LEU A 329 8.97 -27.45 13.14
C LEU A 329 7.81 -27.79 14.11
N ARG A 330 7.69 -27.08 15.23
CA ARG A 330 6.58 -27.27 16.19
C ARG A 330 5.21 -26.96 15.59
N LEU A 331 5.08 -25.87 14.82
CA LEU A 331 3.86 -25.56 14.07
C LEU A 331 3.44 -26.72 13.15
N ASN A 332 4.43 -27.43 12.61
CA ASN A 332 4.24 -28.61 11.78
C ASN A 332 4.17 -29.93 12.58
N LYS A 333 3.81 -29.87 13.87
CA LYS A 333 3.62 -31.02 14.77
C LYS A 333 4.90 -31.81 15.07
N ALA A 334 6.08 -31.18 15.02
CA ALA A 334 7.31 -31.81 15.49
C ALA A 334 7.29 -31.98 17.02
N GLY A 335 7.32 -33.22 17.48
CA GLY A 335 7.52 -33.57 18.89
C GLY A 335 8.97 -33.38 19.36
N TYR A 336 9.21 -33.58 20.66
CA TYR A 336 10.53 -33.38 21.27
C TYR A 336 11.64 -34.24 20.64
N ARG A 337 11.33 -35.49 20.24
CA ARG A 337 12.30 -36.39 19.57
C ARG A 337 12.80 -35.84 18.25
N VAL A 338 11.90 -35.27 17.45
CA VAL A 338 12.23 -34.66 16.15
C VAL A 338 13.09 -33.42 16.36
N LEU A 339 12.76 -32.59 17.37
CA LEU A 339 13.54 -31.39 17.69
C LEU A 339 14.95 -31.73 18.17
N GLY A 340 15.12 -32.84 18.91
CA GLY A 340 16.45 -33.33 19.31
C GLY A 340 17.31 -33.83 18.14
N GLN A 341 16.69 -34.12 16.99
CA GLN A 341 17.36 -34.58 15.78
C GLN A 341 17.61 -33.46 14.75
N MET A 342 17.26 -32.21 15.08
CA MET A 342 17.25 -31.08 14.14
C MET A 342 18.61 -30.83 13.47
N ASP A 343 19.72 -31.10 14.16
CA ASP A 343 21.08 -30.92 13.63
C ASP A 343 21.71 -32.22 13.13
N THR A 344 20.91 -33.28 13.00
CA THR A 344 21.37 -34.61 12.60
C THR A 344 20.84 -35.01 11.24
N LYS A 345 21.52 -35.96 10.59
CA LYS A 345 21.05 -36.58 9.33
C LYS A 345 19.80 -37.47 9.52
N ALA A 346 19.38 -37.72 10.76
CA ALA A 346 18.22 -38.56 11.09
C ALA A 346 16.87 -37.84 10.92
N LEU A 347 16.88 -36.53 10.66
CA LEU A 347 15.67 -35.76 10.47
C LEU A 347 14.89 -36.26 9.24
N SER A 348 13.62 -36.61 9.43
CA SER A 348 12.77 -37.07 8.32
C SER A 348 12.75 -36.08 7.15
N ARG A 349 12.48 -36.58 5.94
CA ARG A 349 12.39 -35.75 4.72
C ARG A 349 11.43 -34.57 4.90
N ARG A 350 10.28 -34.79 5.55
CA ARG A 350 9.27 -33.75 5.84
C ARG A 350 9.87 -32.60 6.65
N PHE A 351 10.48 -32.89 7.79
CA PHE A 351 11.04 -31.87 8.68
C PHE A 351 12.32 -31.23 8.13
N SER A 352 13.13 -31.98 7.39
CA SER A 352 14.28 -31.45 6.66
C SER A 352 13.86 -30.37 5.65
N ARG A 353 12.74 -30.55 4.95
CA ARG A 353 12.19 -29.53 4.03
C ARG A 353 11.78 -28.25 4.75
N ILE A 354 11.07 -28.38 5.88
CA ILE A 354 10.63 -27.23 6.70
C ILE A 354 11.84 -26.47 7.24
N GLN A 355 12.83 -27.18 7.80
CA GLN A 355 14.05 -26.57 8.31
C GLN A 355 14.80 -25.82 7.20
N ALA A 356 15.01 -26.46 6.05
CA ALA A 356 15.67 -25.84 4.91
C ALA A 356 14.91 -24.63 4.34
N LEU A 357 13.59 -24.53 4.52
CA LEU A 357 12.82 -23.35 4.12
C LEU A 357 12.81 -22.25 5.18
N SER A 358 12.79 -22.61 6.46
CA SER A 358 12.91 -21.64 7.55
C SER A 358 14.25 -20.90 7.54
N SER A 359 15.34 -21.55 7.11
CA SER A 359 16.66 -20.93 6.97
C SER A 359 16.80 -20.02 5.74
N LYS A 360 15.91 -20.15 4.74
CA LYS A 360 15.94 -19.37 3.49
C LYS A 360 15.44 -17.93 3.63
N LEU A 361 14.81 -17.58 4.75
CA LEU A 361 14.21 -16.26 4.98
C LEU A 361 15.19 -15.19 5.47
N LEU A 362 16.46 -15.54 5.68
CA LEU A 362 17.51 -14.59 6.10
C LEU A 362 18.12 -13.79 4.95
N VAL A 363 17.81 -14.09 3.68
CA VAL A 363 18.47 -13.49 2.49
C VAL A 363 17.51 -12.67 1.60
N GLY A 364 16.23 -12.59 1.95
CA GLY A 364 15.21 -11.86 1.17
C GLY A 364 14.64 -12.66 -0.01
N PRO A 365 13.42 -12.31 -0.47
CA PRO A 365 12.66 -13.11 -1.45
C PRO A 365 13.27 -13.14 -2.86
N ASP A 366 14.11 -12.17 -3.22
CA ASP A 366 14.42 -11.91 -4.63
C ASP A 366 15.69 -12.60 -5.16
N ARG A 367 16.58 -13.14 -4.30
CA ARG A 367 17.88 -13.68 -4.75
C ARG A 367 18.47 -14.76 -3.83
N LEU A 368 17.85 -15.93 -3.75
CA LEU A 368 18.51 -17.10 -3.18
C LEU A 368 19.24 -17.89 -4.28
N PRO A 369 20.58 -17.95 -4.30
CA PRO A 369 21.32 -18.77 -5.26
C PRO A 369 20.93 -20.25 -5.12
N LEU A 370 20.87 -21.01 -6.23
CA LEU A 370 20.55 -22.45 -6.18
C LEU A 370 21.52 -23.25 -5.30
N GLU A 371 22.73 -22.75 -5.10
CA GLU A 371 23.73 -23.33 -4.19
C GLU A 371 23.21 -23.42 -2.75
N TRP A 372 22.43 -22.44 -2.29
CA TRP A 372 21.78 -22.48 -0.98
C TRP A 372 20.66 -23.52 -0.92
N TRP A 373 20.03 -23.86 -2.04
CA TRP A 373 19.08 -24.97 -2.13
C TRP A 373 19.77 -26.32 -1.97
N ILE A 374 20.85 -26.53 -2.71
CA ILE A 374 21.63 -27.78 -2.68
C ILE A 374 22.27 -27.95 -1.29
N GLY A 375 22.78 -26.86 -0.72
CA GLY A 375 23.35 -26.80 0.62
C GLY A 375 22.32 -26.85 1.76
N ARG A 376 21.02 -27.04 1.47
CA ARG A 376 19.93 -27.16 2.47
C ARG A 376 19.85 -25.95 3.42
N GLY A 377 20.07 -24.75 2.89
CA GLY A 377 20.06 -23.50 3.66
C GLY A 377 21.42 -23.14 4.28
N LEU A 378 22.48 -23.86 3.92
CA LEU A 378 23.87 -23.49 4.17
C LEU A 378 24.57 -23.17 2.83
N PRO A 379 25.67 -22.39 2.85
CA PRO A 379 26.51 -22.24 1.68
C PRO A 379 26.97 -23.62 1.17
N LEU A 380 26.84 -23.86 -0.12
CA LEU A 380 27.35 -25.08 -0.74
C LEU A 380 28.88 -25.06 -0.64
N SER A 381 29.47 -26.19 -0.23
CA SER A 381 30.93 -26.35 -0.25
C SER A 381 31.49 -25.98 -1.64
N PRO A 382 32.52 -25.13 -1.72
CA PRO A 382 33.14 -24.75 -3.00
C PRO A 382 33.61 -25.95 -3.82
N TYR A 383 34.04 -27.03 -3.16
CA TYR A 383 34.42 -28.28 -3.80
C TYR A 383 33.21 -28.98 -4.45
N LEU A 384 32.11 -29.15 -3.71
CA LEU A 384 30.89 -29.76 -4.24
C LEU A 384 30.28 -28.91 -5.36
N ARG A 385 30.38 -27.59 -5.24
CA ARG A 385 30.01 -26.64 -6.29
C ARG A 385 30.82 -26.88 -7.57
N GLY A 386 32.15 -27.02 -7.46
CA GLY A 386 33.02 -27.33 -8.59
C GLY A 386 32.69 -28.66 -9.26
N VAL A 387 32.46 -29.71 -8.47
CA VAL A 387 32.05 -31.04 -8.98
C VAL A 387 30.71 -30.96 -9.72
N LEU A 388 29.73 -30.23 -9.18
CA LEU A 388 28.44 -30.02 -9.84
C LEU A 388 28.58 -29.29 -11.18
N ILE A 389 29.35 -28.19 -11.22
CA ILE A 389 29.62 -27.45 -12.46
C ILE A 389 30.28 -28.36 -13.50
N ALA A 390 31.29 -29.13 -13.11
CA ALA A 390 31.99 -30.05 -14.02
C ALA A 390 31.03 -31.12 -14.58
N ARG A 391 30.23 -31.76 -13.73
CA ARG A 391 29.26 -32.77 -14.16
C ARG A 391 28.17 -32.21 -15.09
N ILE A 392 27.71 -30.99 -14.86
CA ILE A 392 26.73 -30.34 -15.74
C ILE A 392 27.35 -30.02 -17.11
N ARG A 393 28.61 -29.55 -17.14
CA ARG A 393 29.35 -29.30 -18.38
C ARG A 393 29.60 -30.57 -19.19
N ASP A 394 29.93 -31.66 -18.52
CA ASP A 394 30.20 -32.95 -19.17
C ASP A 394 28.92 -33.61 -19.68
N GLY A 395 27.79 -33.41 -18.98
CA GLY A 395 26.52 -34.09 -19.26
C GLY A 395 25.53 -33.34 -20.15
N MET A 396 25.64 -32.02 -20.32
CA MET A 396 24.67 -31.20 -21.07
C MET A 396 25.33 -30.04 -21.83
N LYS A 397 24.88 -29.79 -23.06
CA LYS A 397 25.24 -28.55 -23.78
C LYS A 397 24.49 -27.38 -23.14
N LEU A 398 25.13 -26.22 -22.89
CA LEU A 398 24.52 -25.05 -22.21
C LEU A 398 23.09 -24.71 -22.72
N LYS A 399 22.85 -24.82 -24.03
CA LYS A 399 21.56 -24.53 -24.69
C LYS A 399 20.41 -25.49 -24.29
N GLN A 400 20.70 -26.56 -23.54
CA GLN A 400 19.74 -27.59 -23.13
C GLN A 400 19.23 -27.40 -21.70
N LEU A 401 19.73 -26.41 -20.94
CA LEU A 401 19.29 -26.16 -19.57
C LEU A 401 17.96 -25.38 -19.59
N THR A 402 16.84 -26.06 -19.75
CA THR A 402 15.50 -25.44 -19.71
C THR A 402 14.85 -25.63 -18.34
N PRO A 403 14.00 -24.70 -17.90
CA PRO A 403 13.21 -24.94 -16.70
C PRO A 403 12.25 -26.12 -16.91
N PRO A 404 11.88 -26.86 -15.85
CA PRO A 404 11.02 -28.01 -16.02
C PRO A 404 9.63 -27.62 -16.58
N PRO A 405 9.00 -28.49 -17.39
CA PRO A 405 7.69 -28.23 -18.01
C PRO A 405 6.62 -27.85 -16.97
N LEU A 406 5.62 -27.05 -17.36
CA LEU A 406 4.56 -26.57 -16.44
C LEU A 406 3.68 -27.73 -15.95
N GLU A 407 3.52 -28.71 -16.81
CA GLU A 407 2.71 -29.91 -16.63
C GLU A 407 3.23 -30.74 -15.43
N MET A 408 4.54 -30.70 -15.15
CA MET A 408 5.12 -31.37 -13.97
C MET A 408 4.66 -30.79 -12.63
N PHE A 409 4.08 -29.58 -12.62
CA PHE A 409 3.67 -28.86 -11.41
C PHE A 409 2.15 -28.75 -11.24
N LEU A 410 1.37 -29.11 -12.27
CA LEU A 410 -0.08 -28.85 -12.33
C LEU A 410 -0.97 -30.11 -12.34
N CYS A 411 -0.41 -31.33 -12.33
CA CYS A 411 -1.20 -32.55 -12.46
C CYS A 411 -1.97 -32.92 -11.18
N GLY A 412 -3.30 -32.75 -11.18
CA GLY A 412 -4.24 -33.49 -10.32
C GLY A 412 -4.24 -33.16 -8.82
N GLU A 413 -3.49 -32.15 -8.39
CA GLU A 413 -3.28 -31.85 -6.98
C GLU A 413 -4.20 -30.72 -6.46
N PRO A 414 -4.58 -30.73 -5.16
CA PRO A 414 -5.36 -29.66 -4.52
C PRO A 414 -4.71 -28.26 -4.66
N GLU A 415 -5.51 -27.19 -4.57
CA GLU A 415 -5.05 -25.78 -4.69
C GLU A 415 -3.80 -25.45 -3.84
N ALA A 416 -3.67 -26.03 -2.65
CA ALA A 416 -2.52 -25.82 -1.77
C ALA A 416 -1.20 -26.32 -2.38
N HIS A 417 -1.24 -27.46 -3.09
CA HIS A 417 -0.09 -28.00 -3.80
C HIS A 417 0.22 -27.19 -5.05
N ILE A 418 -0.79 -26.60 -5.71
CA ILE A 418 -0.59 -25.68 -6.84
C ILE A 418 0.20 -24.46 -6.39
N ALA A 419 -0.11 -23.86 -5.24
CA ALA A 419 0.64 -22.72 -4.71
C ALA A 419 2.10 -23.10 -4.36
N GLU A 420 2.30 -24.26 -3.72
CA GLU A 420 3.63 -24.79 -3.41
C GLU A 420 4.45 -25.08 -4.68
N ASN A 421 3.86 -25.76 -5.66
CA ASN A 421 4.47 -26.08 -6.94
C ASN A 421 4.78 -24.83 -7.77
N THR A 422 3.91 -23.82 -7.72
CA THR A 422 4.14 -22.51 -8.37
C THR A 422 5.34 -21.78 -7.74
N ALA A 423 5.44 -21.78 -6.41
CA ALA A 423 6.59 -21.21 -5.70
C ALA A 423 7.89 -21.94 -6.05
N TYR A 424 7.88 -23.29 -6.05
CA TYR A 424 9.02 -24.10 -6.47
C TYR A 424 9.47 -23.81 -7.89
N ARG A 425 8.52 -23.72 -8.85
CA ARG A 425 8.81 -23.39 -10.25
C ARG A 425 9.46 -22.01 -10.38
N HIS A 426 8.92 -20.99 -9.71
CA HIS A 426 9.49 -19.64 -9.73
C HIS A 426 10.94 -19.64 -9.23
N TRP A 427 11.23 -20.35 -8.15
CA TRP A 427 12.59 -20.49 -7.63
C TRP A 427 13.52 -21.25 -8.58
N MET A 428 13.04 -22.32 -9.23
CA MET A 428 13.83 -23.06 -10.22
C MET A 428 14.16 -22.23 -11.46
N ASN A 429 13.21 -21.42 -11.95
CA ASN A 429 13.44 -20.50 -13.07
C ASN A 429 14.59 -19.52 -12.74
N ASN A 430 14.59 -18.95 -11.53
CA ASN A 430 15.66 -18.07 -11.07
C ASN A 430 16.99 -18.83 -10.93
N GLY A 431 16.96 -20.07 -10.43
CA GLY A 431 18.14 -20.93 -10.31
C GLY A 431 18.79 -21.24 -11.66
N VAL A 432 18.01 -21.64 -12.66
CA VAL A 432 18.48 -21.91 -14.03
C VAL A 432 19.24 -20.72 -14.60
N SER A 433 18.71 -19.50 -14.44
CA SER A 433 19.40 -18.27 -14.89
C SER A 433 20.77 -18.05 -14.21
N THR A 434 20.90 -18.43 -12.94
CA THR A 434 22.16 -18.31 -12.17
C THR A 434 23.22 -19.28 -12.70
N TRP A 435 22.84 -20.53 -13.04
CA TRP A 435 23.75 -21.51 -13.63
C TRP A 435 24.20 -21.14 -15.03
N TYR A 436 23.31 -20.57 -15.84
CA TYR A 436 23.70 -19.97 -17.12
C TYR A 436 24.83 -18.95 -16.94
N GLY A 437 24.69 -17.99 -16.02
CA GLY A 437 25.76 -17.04 -15.70
C GLY A 437 27.07 -17.73 -15.29
N LEU A 438 27.03 -18.61 -14.28
CA LEU A 438 28.23 -19.25 -13.72
C LEU A 438 28.99 -20.14 -14.72
N THR A 439 28.27 -20.84 -15.59
CA THR A 439 28.90 -21.65 -16.65
C THR A 439 29.50 -20.79 -17.76
N SER A 440 28.97 -19.58 -17.98
CA SER A 440 29.39 -18.62 -19.01
C SER A 440 30.59 -17.75 -18.58
N PHE A 441 30.69 -17.35 -17.31
CA PHE A 441 31.70 -16.41 -16.80
C PHE A 441 33.11 -17.02 -16.56
N LEU A 442 33.30 -18.31 -16.77
CA LEU A 442 34.61 -18.98 -16.62
C LEU A 442 35.30 -19.31 -17.96
N VAL A 443 34.92 -18.62 -19.04
CA VAL A 443 35.68 -18.61 -20.30
C VAL A 443 36.57 -17.37 -20.30
N VAL A 444 37.67 -17.44 -19.56
CA VAL A 444 38.86 -16.63 -19.88
C VAL A 444 39.80 -17.59 -20.58
N PRO A 445 40.14 -17.40 -21.87
CA PRO A 445 41.22 -18.17 -22.47
C PRO A 445 42.49 -17.87 -21.67
N LEU A 446 43.22 -18.92 -21.27
CA LEU A 446 44.59 -18.73 -20.79
C LEU A 446 45.34 -17.89 -21.83
N PRO A 447 46.05 -16.81 -21.45
CA PRO A 447 46.93 -16.15 -22.38
C PRO A 447 47.97 -17.18 -22.83
N THR A 448 48.03 -17.39 -24.15
CA THR A 448 49.05 -18.19 -24.84
C THR A 448 50.44 -17.63 -24.64
#